data_AF-X0QK24-F1
#
_entry.id   AF-X0QK24-F1
#
_cell.length_a   1.000
_cell.length_b   1.000
_cell.length_c   1.000
_cell.angle_alpha   90.00
_cell.angle_beta   90.00
_cell.angle_gamma   90.00
#
_symmetry.space_group_name_H-M   'P 1'
#
loop_
_entity.id
_entity.type
_entity.pdbx_description
1 polymer ?
#
loop_
_entity_poly.entity_id
_entity_poly.type
_entity_poly.pdbx_seq_one_letter_code
_entity_poly.pdbx_strand_id
1 'polypeptide(L)' 'MIAQASTLDSSLRSGATGNADSATSVGQMIAERAKAAGITKVAFDRSGFKYHGRVKALAEAARENGLEF' A
#
# COMPACT_ATOMS: atom_id res chain seq x y z
N MET A 1 10.50 6.84 -10.35
CA MET A 1 9.53 6.37 -9.33
C MET A 1 8.15 6.86 -9.72
N ILE A 2 7.14 5.99 -9.74
CA ILE A 2 5.83 6.29 -10.34
C ILE A 2 4.80 6.57 -9.22
N ALA A 3 4.51 5.55 -8.42
CA ALA A 3 3.84 5.55 -7.12
C ALA A 3 4.78 5.74 -5.91
N GLN A 4 4.44 6.54 -4.90
CA GLN A 4 4.98 6.35 -3.53
C GLN A 4 3.87 6.59 -2.51
N ALA A 5 3.90 5.91 -1.37
CA ALA A 5 3.05 6.19 -0.21
C ALA A 5 3.77 5.72 1.05
N SER A 6 3.71 6.50 2.13
CA SER A 6 4.37 6.19 3.39
C SER A 6 3.57 6.76 4.54
N THR A 7 3.69 6.17 5.73
CA THR A 7 3.09 6.71 6.96
C THR A 7 3.67 8.07 7.37
N LEU A 8 4.73 8.54 6.71
CA LEU A 8 5.29 9.89 6.83
C LEU A 8 4.49 10.96 6.05
N ASP A 9 3.63 10.54 5.12
CA ASP A 9 2.80 11.43 4.31
C ASP A 9 1.81 12.18 5.22
N SER A 10 1.62 13.48 5.03
CA SER A 10 0.84 14.33 5.94
C SER A 10 -0.61 13.86 6.10
N SER A 11 -1.14 13.16 5.10
CA SER A 11 -2.45 12.53 5.05
C SER A 11 -2.57 11.25 5.88
N LEU A 12 -1.46 10.57 6.19
CA LEU A 12 -1.42 9.31 6.96
C LEU A 12 -0.72 9.48 8.33
N ARG A 13 -0.18 10.67 8.60
CA ARG A 13 0.59 10.99 9.80
C ARG A 13 -0.24 11.08 11.08
N SER A 14 -1.57 11.09 10.98
CA SER A 14 -2.49 11.15 12.12
C SER A 14 -2.77 9.76 12.69
N GLY A 15 -1.85 9.21 13.50
CA GLY A 15 -2.10 8.01 14.30
C GLY A 15 -0.93 7.04 14.44
N ALA A 16 -1.22 5.80 14.83
CA ALA A 16 -0.24 4.73 14.96
C ALA A 16 0.25 4.30 13.57
N THR A 17 1.53 4.51 13.27
CA THR A 17 2.15 4.27 11.96
C THR A 17 2.68 2.83 11.77
N GLY A 18 2.49 1.97 12.79
CA GLY A 18 3.09 0.65 12.89
C GLY A 18 2.11 -0.52 12.90
N ASN A 19 0.81 -0.27 12.69
CA ASN A 19 -0.25 -1.28 12.81
C ASN A 19 -0.75 -1.77 11.43
N ALA A 20 -1.66 -2.75 11.45
CA ALA A 20 -2.29 -3.27 10.24
C ALA A 20 -3.15 -2.20 9.56
N ASP A 21 -3.84 -1.35 10.34
CA ASP A 21 -4.70 -0.30 9.80
C ASP A 21 -3.93 0.72 8.96
N SER A 22 -2.77 1.20 9.44
CA SER A 22 -1.95 2.10 8.63
C SER A 22 -1.28 1.41 7.44
N ALA A 23 -1.03 0.10 7.51
CA ALA A 23 -0.60 -0.68 6.35
C ALA A 23 -1.70 -0.75 5.28
N THR A 24 -2.96 -0.93 5.70
CA THR A 24 -4.13 -0.84 4.83
C THR A 24 -4.20 0.53 4.17
N SER A 25 -4.21 1.63 4.94
CA SER A 25 -4.31 2.98 4.38
C SER A 25 -3.19 3.32 3.39
N VAL A 26 -1.95 2.88 3.66
CA VAL A 26 -0.82 3.01 2.72
C VAL A 26 -1.09 2.21 1.43
N GLY A 27 -1.61 0.98 1.55
CA GLY A 27 -1.97 0.14 0.41
C GLY A 27 -3.06 0.76 -0.49
N GLN A 28 -4.08 1.37 0.12
CA GLN A 28 -5.14 2.08 -0.62
C GLN A 28 -4.55 3.28 -1.39
N MET A 29 -3.75 4.11 -0.70
CA MET A 29 -3.16 5.32 -1.28
C MET A 29 -2.20 5.03 -2.43
N ILE A 30 -1.38 3.97 -2.32
CA ILE A 30 -0.47 3.61 -3.41
C ILE A 30 -1.23 3.08 -4.64
N ALA A 31 -2.32 2.35 -4.43
CA ALA A 31 -3.18 1.87 -5.50
C ALA A 31 -3.89 3.02 -6.22
N GLU A 32 -4.43 3.98 -5.50
CA GLU A 32 -5.03 5.18 -6.09
C GLU A 32 -4.00 5.98 -6.91
N ARG A 33 -2.80 6.20 -6.35
CA ARG A 33 -1.73 6.91 -7.06
C ARG A 33 -1.24 6.13 -8.29
N ALA A 34 -1.15 4.80 -8.20
CA ALA A 34 -0.77 3.96 -9.35
C ALA A 34 -1.85 3.96 -10.44
N LYS A 35 -3.13 3.88 -10.07
CA LYS A 35 -4.25 4.02 -10.99
C LYS A 35 -4.28 5.38 -11.67
N ALA A 36 -4.03 6.47 -10.93
CA ALA A 36 -3.91 7.81 -11.49
C ALA A 36 -2.78 7.92 -12.51
N ALA A 37 -1.70 7.13 -12.33
CA ALA A 37 -0.62 6.99 -13.29
C ALA A 37 -0.91 6.00 -14.44
N GLY A 38 -2.11 5.40 -14.49
CA GLY A 38 -2.51 4.42 -15.51
C GLY A 38 -1.92 3.02 -15.30
N ILE A 39 -1.44 2.70 -14.10
CA ILE A 39 -0.84 1.41 -13.77
C ILE A 39 -1.83 0.57 -12.96
N THR A 40 -2.22 -0.57 -13.51
CA THR A 40 -3.06 -1.56 -12.84
C THR A 40 -2.28 -2.82 -12.51
N LYS A 41 -1.42 -3.29 -13.42
CA LYS A 41 -0.65 -4.53 -13.26
C LYS A 41 0.74 -4.27 -12.68
N VAL A 42 1.03 -4.81 -11.50
CA VAL A 42 2.33 -4.67 -10.82
C VAL A 42 2.79 -6.02 -10.26
N ALA A 43 4.01 -6.09 -9.74
CA ALA A 43 4.49 -7.24 -8.99
C ALA A 43 4.65 -6.85 -7.53
N PHE A 44 4.14 -7.66 -6.61
CA PHE A 44 4.28 -7.40 -5.18
C PHE A 44 5.60 -7.95 -4.66
N ASP A 45 6.56 -7.05 -4.45
CA ASP A 45 7.80 -7.39 -3.75
C ASP A 45 7.62 -7.27 -2.24
N ARG A 46 7.78 -8.40 -1.56
CA ARG A 46 7.74 -8.51 -0.11
C ARG A 46 9.09 -8.27 0.57
N SER A 47 10.15 -8.00 -0.19
CA SER A 47 11.50 -7.62 0.27
C SER A 47 12.07 -8.48 1.41
N GLY A 48 11.75 -9.79 1.41
CA GLY A 48 12.19 -10.75 2.43
C GLY A 48 11.29 -10.86 3.68
N PHE A 49 10.25 -10.05 3.82
CA PHE A 49 9.28 -10.16 4.91
C PHE A 49 8.29 -11.31 4.67
N LYS A 50 7.82 -11.93 5.76
CA LYS A 50 6.75 -12.93 5.69
C LYS A 50 5.46 -12.25 5.21
N TYR A 51 4.77 -12.91 4.29
CA TYR A 51 3.43 -12.48 3.85
C TYR A 51 2.42 -12.73 4.97
N HIS A 52 2.41 -11.84 5.95
CA HIS A 52 1.59 -11.94 7.15
C HIS A 52 1.41 -10.55 7.79
N GLY A 53 0.40 -10.41 8.66
CA GLY A 53 0.11 -9.18 9.39
C GLY A 53 0.02 -7.97 8.47
N ARG A 54 0.91 -7.00 8.69
CA ARG A 54 0.97 -5.73 7.95
C ARG A 54 1.24 -5.89 6.46
N VAL A 55 2.11 -6.83 6.07
CA VAL A 55 2.44 -7.08 4.66
C VAL A 55 1.22 -7.59 3.91
N LYS A 56 0.47 -8.49 4.54
CA LYS A 56 -0.79 -9.00 4.00
C LYS A 56 -1.84 -7.89 3.91
N ALA A 57 -2.02 -7.09 4.97
CA ALA A 57 -2.98 -5.99 5.01
C ALA A 57 -2.71 -4.94 3.91
N LEU A 58 -1.44 -4.57 3.69
CA LEU A 58 -1.04 -3.67 2.62
C LEU A 58 -1.36 -4.26 1.24
N ALA A 59 -1.05 -5.54 1.03
CA ALA A 59 -1.31 -6.23 -0.22
C ALA A 59 -2.80 -6.32 -0.53
N GLU A 60 -3.63 -6.72 0.44
CA GLU A 60 -5.08 -6.81 0.28
C GLU A 60 -5.68 -5.43 -0.02
N ALA A 61 -5.29 -4.40 0.73
CA ALA A 61 -5.78 -3.04 0.51
C ALA A 61 -5.44 -2.48 -0.88
N ALA A 62 -4.21 -2.75 -1.36
CA ALA A 62 -3.80 -2.36 -2.70
C ALA A 62 -4.59 -3.11 -3.79
N ARG A 63 -4.87 -4.40 -3.56
CA ARG A 63 -5.67 -5.24 -4.48
C ARG A 63 -7.13 -4.81 -4.54
N GLU A 64 -7.75 -4.52 -3.41
CA GLU A 64 -9.13 -3.99 -3.34
C GLU A 64 -9.26 -2.64 -4.04
N ASN A 65 -8.20 -1.83 -3.99
CA ASN A 65 -8.14 -0.56 -4.71
C ASN A 65 -7.73 -0.73 -6.18
N GLY A 66 -7.73 -1.95 -6.71
CA GLY A 66 -7.65 -2.30 -8.13
C GLY A 66 -6.25 -2.29 -8.73
N LEU A 67 -5.23 -2.50 -7.90
CA LEU A 67 -3.97 -3.03 -8.39
C LEU A 67 -4.08 -4.56 -8.55
N GLU A 68 -3.55 -5.07 -9.64
CA GLU A 68 -3.45 -6.50 -9.96
C GLU A 68 -2.01 -6.97 -9.78
N PHE A 69 -1.79 -7.87 -8.82
CA PHE A 69 -0.52 -8.53 -8.54
C PHE A 69 -0.70 -9.84 -7.77
#